data_AF-A0A7K0MI69-F1
#
_entry.id   AF-A0A7K0MI69-F1
#
_cell.length_a   1.000
_cell.length_b   1.000
_cell.length_c   1.000
_cell.angle_alpha   90.00
_cell.angle_beta   90.00
_cell.angle_gamma   90.00
#
_symmetry.space_group_name_H-M   'P 1'
#
loop_
_entity.id
_entity.type
_entity.pdbx_description
1 polymer ?
#
loop_
_entity_poly.entity_id
_entity_poly.type
_entity_poly.pdbx_seq_one_letter_code
_entity_poly.pdbx_strand_id
1 'polypeptide(L)' 'MADDSLLEIVGEEISLIVDLSLGSRVTSLKWHGLEFVVQPRPSLMDWGWYAMVPWAGRVKNGMINDKSG' A
#
# COMPACT_ATOMS: atom_id res chain seq x y z
N MET A 1 11.58 -0.23 -21.09
CA MET A 1 10.13 -0.51 -21.18
C MET A 1 9.56 -0.07 -19.84
N ALA A 2 8.52 0.77 -19.84
CA ALA A 2 7.90 1.15 -18.57
C ALA A 2 7.40 -0.12 -17.88
N ASP A 3 7.57 -0.19 -16.57
CA ASP A 3 7.01 -1.29 -15.79
C ASP A 3 5.50 -1.04 -15.67
N ASP A 4 4.71 -1.78 -16.46
CA ASP A 4 3.24 -1.68 -16.48
C ASP A 4 2.60 -1.99 -15.11
N SER A 5 3.37 -2.46 -14.12
CA SER A 5 2.90 -2.65 -12.75
C SER A 5 2.90 -1.37 -11.91
N LEU A 6 3.53 -0.28 -12.37
CA LEU A 6 3.54 1.01 -11.67
C LEU A 6 2.48 1.94 -12.26
N LEU A 7 1.52 2.32 -11.43
CA LEU A 7 0.56 3.37 -11.72
C LEU A 7 1.05 4.69 -11.13
N GLU A 8 1.42 5.62 -12.00
CA GLU A 8 1.76 6.99 -11.62
C GLU A 8 0.52 7.89 -11.71
N ILE A 9 0.24 8.63 -10.63
CA ILE A 9 -0.83 9.63 -10.58
C ILE A 9 -0.17 10.98 -10.29
N VAL A 10 -0.24 11.90 -11.26
CA VAL A 10 0.45 13.18 -11.20
C VAL A 10 -0.57 14.31 -11.21
N GLY A 11 -0.57 15.12 -10.17
CA GLY A 11 -1.21 16.43 -10.10
C GLY A 11 -0.18 17.55 -10.23
N GLU A 12 -0.62 18.80 -10.06
CA GLU A 12 0.27 19.97 -10.18
C GLU A 12 1.33 20.04 -9.07
N GLU A 13 0.94 19.78 -7.81
CA GLU A 13 1.85 19.90 -6.65
C GLU A 13 2.11 18.57 -5.92
N ILE A 14 1.32 17.54 -6.25
CA ILE A 14 1.33 16.23 -5.60
C ILE A 14 1.45 15.13 -6.64
N SER A 15 2.29 14.14 -6.37
CA SER A 15 2.42 12.93 -7.19
C SER A 15 2.43 11.68 -6.33
N LEU A 16 1.82 10.61 -6.84
CA LEU A 16 1.70 9.32 -6.18
C LEU A 16 2.21 8.22 -7.10
N ILE A 17 2.84 7.21 -6.54
CA ILE A 17 3.13 5.94 -7.23
C ILE A 17 2.42 4.81 -6.50
N VAL A 18 1.65 4.03 -7.24
CA VAL A 18 1.00 2.80 -6.77
C VAL A 18 1.60 1.61 -7.50
N ASP A 19 2.13 0.66 -6.76
CA ASP A 19 2.62 -0.61 -7.30
C ASP A 19 1.50 -1.66 -7.26
N LEU A 20 1.00 -2.00 -8.44
CA LEU A 20 -0.08 -2.95 -8.66
C LEU A 20 0.36 -4.40 -8.43
N SER A 21 1.66 -4.70 -8.56
CA SER A 21 2.21 -6.03 -8.26
C SER A 21 2.31 -6.30 -6.76
N LEU A 22 2.35 -5.25 -5.93
CA LEU A 22 2.47 -5.33 -4.47
C LEU A 22 1.15 -5.13 -3.73
N GLY A 23 0.05 -5.61 -4.31
CA GLY A 23 -1.29 -5.50 -3.72
C GLY A 23 -1.83 -4.06 -3.73
N SER A 24 -1.55 -3.33 -4.82
CA SER A 24 -1.92 -1.92 -5.00
C SER A 24 -1.40 -1.03 -3.88
N ARG A 25 -0.13 -1.22 -3.54
CA ARG A 25 0.56 -0.49 -2.47
C ARG A 25 0.98 0.88 -2.96
N VAL A 26 0.74 1.92 -2.17
CA VAL A 26 1.36 3.23 -2.39
C VAL A 26 2.82 3.13 -1.99
N THR A 27 3.72 3.35 -2.95
CA THR A 27 5.18 3.22 -2.77
C THR A 27 5.87 4.58 -2.69
N SER A 28 5.24 5.65 -3.19
CA SER A 28 5.72 7.04 -3.07
C SER A 28 4.55 8.01 -3.03
N LEU A 29 4.67 9.05 -2.20
CA LEU A 29 3.84 10.24 -2.23
C LEU A 29 4.76 11.45 -2.08
N LYS A 30 4.82 12.28 -3.13
CA LYS A 30 5.57 13.53 -3.10
C LYS A 30 4.63 14.71 -3.08
N TRP A 31 4.87 15.65 -2.18
CA TRP A 31 4.17 16.93 -2.12
C TRP A 31 5.17 18.04 -1.83
N HIS A 32 5.16 19.08 -2.67
CA HIS A 32 6.19 20.15 -2.68
C HIS A 32 7.64 19.61 -2.63
N GLY A 33 7.90 18.52 -3.35
CA GLY A 33 9.23 17.88 -3.41
C GLY A 33 9.62 17.04 -2.19
N LEU A 34 8.79 16.97 -1.15
CA LEU A 34 9.01 16.13 0.03
C LEU A 34 8.36 14.76 -0.15
N GLU A 35 9.06 13.70 0.26
CA GLU A 35 8.55 12.33 0.28
C GLU A 35 7.89 12.00 1.63
N PHE A 36 6.70 11.42 1.60
CA PHE A 36 5.90 11.09 2.79
C PHE A 36 5.75 9.59 3.03
N VAL A 37 6.04 8.76 2.04
CA VAL A 37 5.94 7.31 2.16
C VAL A 37 7.30 6.74 2.60
N VAL A 38 7.26 5.78 3.52
CA VAL A 38 8.46 5.02 3.89
C VAL A 38 8.89 4.18 2.70
N GLN A 39 10.09 4.45 2.19
CA GLN A 39 10.66 3.80 1.01
C GLN A 39 10.96 2.31 1.22
N PRO A 40 11.10 1.51 0.14
CA PRO A 40 11.28 0.06 0.21
C PRO A 40 12.30 -0.43 1.25
N ARG A 41 11.87 -1.43 2.02
CA ARG A 41 12.68 -2.13 3.05
C ARG A 41 12.57 -3.65 2.88
N PRO A 42 13.47 -4.45 3.48
CA PRO A 42 13.45 -5.90 3.30
C PRO A 42 12.15 -6.60 3.75
N SER A 43 11.54 -6.13 4.83
CA SER A 43 10.27 -6.66 5.34
C SER A 43 9.09 -6.05 4.58
N LEU A 44 8.17 -6.89 4.08
CA LEU A 44 6.98 -6.44 3.37
C LEU A 44 6.07 -5.52 4.21
N MET A 45 6.12 -5.62 5.54
CA MET A 45 5.21 -4.90 6.44
C MET A 45 5.75 -3.54 6.93
N ASP A 46 7.03 -3.25 6.69
CA ASP A 46 7.73 -2.13 7.34
C ASP A 46 7.90 -0.89 6.45
N TRP A 47 7.19 -0.83 5.32
CA TRP A 47 7.28 0.26 4.35
C TRP A 47 6.05 0.36 3.46
N GLY A 48 5.92 1.48 2.75
CA GLY A 48 4.79 1.76 1.87
C GLY A 48 3.48 1.93 2.65
N TRP A 49 2.40 2.26 1.93
CA TRP A 49 1.05 2.15 2.44
C TRP A 49 0.32 1.06 1.68
N TYR A 50 0.09 -0.07 2.34
CA TYR A 50 -0.60 -1.23 1.76
C TYR A 50 -2.02 -1.33 2.28
N ALA A 51 -2.92 -1.85 1.45
CA ALA A 51 -4.29 -2.11 1.86
C ALA A 51 -4.35 -3.21 2.93
N MET A 52 -5.09 -2.99 4.01
CA MET A 52 -5.33 -3.99 5.06
C MET A 52 -6.74 -4.57 4.89
N VAL A 53 -6.87 -5.60 4.05
CA VAL A 53 -8.15 -6.19 3.68
C VAL A 53 -8.16 -7.72 3.84
N PRO A 54 -9.33 -8.34 4.13
CA PRO A 54 -10.62 -7.68 4.40
C PRO A 54 -10.73 -7.10 5.83
N TRP A 55 -9.77 -7.35 6.72
CA TRP A 55 -9.75 -6.78 8.06
C TRP A 55 -8.42 -6.08 8.34
N ALA A 56 -8.50 -4.89 8.93
CA ALA A 56 -7.33 -4.23 9.51
C ALA A 56 -7.09 -4.72 10.93
N GLY A 57 -5.83 -5.04 11.25
CA GLY A 57 -5.43 -5.51 12.58
C GLY A 57 -5.44 -7.04 12.72
N ARG A 58 -5.77 -7.54 13.91
CA ARG A 58 -5.70 -8.98 14.24
C ARG A 58 -7.10 -9.54 14.44
N VAL A 59 -7.41 -10.65 13.77
CA VAL A 59 -8.59 -11.46 14.04
C VAL A 59 -8.26 -12.43 15.16
N LYS A 60 -9.11 -12.50 16.20
CA LYS A 60 -8.92 -13.43 17.33
C LYS A 60 -8.87 -14.86 16.80
N ASN A 61 -7.80 -15.58 17.10
CA ASN A 61 -7.55 -16.94 16.61
C ASN A 61 -7.56 -17.10 15.07
N GLY A 62 -7.55 -16.00 14.31
CA GLY A 62 -7.70 -16.04 12.85
C GLY A 62 -9.05 -16.57 12.36
N MET A 63 -10.07 -16.66 13.23
CA MET A 63 -11.38 -17.22 12.88
C MET A 63 -12.48 -16.17 12.96
N ILE A 64 -13.38 -16.23 11.98
CA ILE A 64 -14.64 -15.49 11.97
C ILE A 64 -15.72 -16.54 11.87
N ASN A 65 -16.53 -16.61 12.92
CA ASN A 65 -17.56 -17.61 13.06
C ASN A 65 -18.91 -16.99 12.69
N ASP A 66 -19.81 -17.81 12.16
CA ASP A 66 -21.19 -17.40 11.97
C ASP A 66 -22.03 -17.76 13.21
N LYS A 67 -23.37 -17.82 13.07
CA LYS A 67 -24.25 -18.18 14.19
C LYS A 67 -24.11 -19.64 14.63
N SER A 68 -23.62 -20.52 13.76
CA SER A 68 -23.43 -21.94 14.03
C SER A 68 -22.07 -22.26 14.67
N GLY A 69 -21.13 -21.32 14.64
CA GLY A 69 -19.78 -21.47 15.17
C GLY A 69 -18.74 -21.45 14.07
#